data_AF-A0A4Q7NW19-F1
#
_entry.id   AF-A0A4Q7NW19-F1
#
_cell.length_a   1.000
_cell.length_b   1.000
_cell.length_c   1.000
_cell.angle_alpha   90.00
_cell.angle_beta   90.00
_cell.angle_gamma   90.00
#
_symmetry.space_group_name_H-M   'P 1'
#
loop_
_entity.id
_entity.type
_entity.pdbx_description
1 polymer ?
#
loop_
_entity_poly.entity_id
_entity_poly.type
_entity_poly.pdbx_seq_one_letter_code
_entity_poly.pdbx_strand_id
1 'polypeptide(L)'
;MLALTTLIGHDGPMTVPTVQQGLDGALVFSQGLPGFPEARHFALVALDDAGLVYALRSIEDEGLRFLAVPPAPFFPDYSPELPDDAVTELGLESEEDALVLLLVTCTTGIEDATANLLAPIVVHARTHQAAQVVLSGSDLPLRAPLQP
;
A
#
# COMPACT_ATOMS: atom_id res chain seq x y z
N MET A 1 -25.31 43.02 -12.61
CA MET A 1 -24.07 43.79 -12.76
C MET A 1 -22.92 42.85 -12.41
N LEU A 2 -22.02 42.64 -13.38
CA LEU A 2 -20.94 41.67 -13.42
C LEU A 2 -19.70 42.08 -12.60
N ALA A 3 -18.98 41.08 -12.10
CA ALA A 3 -17.52 40.92 -12.07
C ALA A 3 -17.28 39.50 -11.50
N LEU A 4 -16.82 38.45 -12.18
CA LEU A 4 -15.69 38.21 -13.09
C LEU A 4 -14.31 38.61 -12.56
N THR A 5 -13.49 37.56 -12.39
CA THR A 5 -12.02 37.49 -12.49
C THR A 5 -11.22 37.49 -11.17
N THR A 6 -10.72 36.31 -10.82
CA THR A 6 -9.27 36.05 -10.70
C THR A 6 -8.98 34.62 -11.18
N LEU A 7 -8.28 34.53 -12.31
CA LEU A 7 -7.49 33.38 -12.78
C LEU A 7 -6.04 33.56 -12.29
N ILE A 8 -5.21 32.52 -12.54
CA ILE A 8 -3.79 32.32 -12.20
C ILE A 8 -3.66 31.64 -10.81
N GLY A 9 -3.17 30.41 -10.65
CA GLY A 9 -2.23 29.61 -11.42
C GLY A 9 -1.00 29.36 -10.53
N HIS A 10 -0.83 28.14 -10.02
CA HIS A 10 0.46 27.63 -9.55
C HIS A 10 0.47 26.10 -9.67
N ASP A 11 1.19 25.66 -10.70
CA ASP A 11 1.97 24.43 -10.76
C ASP A 11 2.71 24.23 -9.43
N GLY A 12 2.31 23.19 -8.69
CA GLY A 12 2.94 22.73 -7.46
C GLY A 12 3.11 21.21 -7.55
N PRO A 13 4.07 20.61 -6.81
CA PRO A 13 4.30 19.17 -6.89
C PRO A 13 2.99 18.42 -6.63
N MET A 14 2.64 17.61 -7.62
CA MET A 14 1.40 16.86 -7.67
C MET A 14 1.39 15.90 -6.49
N THR A 15 0.51 16.19 -5.52
CA THR A 15 0.36 15.37 -4.32
C THR A 15 -0.47 14.16 -4.71
N VAL A 16 0.15 12.98 -4.68
CA VAL A 16 -0.59 11.71 -4.70
C VAL A 16 -1.58 11.72 -3.53
N PRO A 17 -2.87 11.41 -3.72
CA PRO A 17 -3.81 11.42 -2.62
C PRO A 17 -3.39 10.36 -1.60
N THR A 18 -3.09 10.80 -0.38
CA THR A 18 -2.98 9.93 0.79
C THR A 18 -4.30 9.16 0.93
N VAL A 19 -4.22 7.84 1.13
CA VAL A 19 -5.38 7.01 1.51
C VAL A 19 -5.96 7.61 2.79
N GLN A 20 -7.04 8.39 2.66
CA GLN A 20 -7.58 9.17 3.77
C GLN A 20 -8.71 8.46 4.51
N GLN A 21 -9.18 7.30 4.03
CA GLN A 21 -10.18 6.45 4.68
C GLN A 21 -9.88 5.00 4.24
N GLY A 22 -10.06 4.00 5.12
CA GLY A 22 -9.89 2.60 4.73
C GLY A 22 -10.74 2.28 3.49
N LEU A 23 -10.15 1.59 2.51
CA LEU A 23 -10.82 1.20 1.26
C LEU A 23 -12.19 0.59 1.60
N ASP A 24 -13.26 1.09 0.96
CA ASP A 24 -14.61 0.60 1.19
C ASP A 24 -14.80 -0.78 0.55
N GLY A 25 -14.51 -1.83 1.32
CA GLY A 25 -14.71 -3.21 0.89
C GLY A 25 -13.52 -4.11 1.22
N ALA A 26 -13.67 -5.38 0.87
CA ALA A 26 -12.60 -6.36 1.04
C ALA A 26 -11.59 -6.24 -0.09
N LEU A 27 -10.30 -6.27 0.27
CA LEU A 27 -9.20 -6.52 -0.66
C LEU A 27 -9.21 -7.99 -1.04
N VAL A 28 -9.05 -8.27 -2.33
CA VAL A 28 -9.12 -9.63 -2.88
C VAL A 28 -7.74 -10.04 -3.39
N PHE A 29 -7.16 -11.06 -2.74
CA PHE A 29 -5.89 -11.65 -3.11
C PHE A 29 -6.15 -12.94 -3.89
N SER A 30 -6.10 -12.86 -5.22
CA SER A 30 -6.46 -13.99 -6.10
C SER A 30 -5.65 -15.26 -5.84
N GLN A 31 -4.36 -15.10 -5.47
CA GLN A 31 -3.45 -16.20 -5.09
C GLN A 31 -3.25 -16.33 -3.56
N GLY A 32 -3.99 -15.54 -2.77
CA GLY A 32 -3.72 -15.35 -1.35
C GLY A 32 -2.41 -14.62 -1.07
N LEU A 33 -1.91 -14.74 0.17
CA LEU A 33 -0.57 -14.23 0.53
C LEU A 33 0.46 -15.36 0.51
N PRO A 34 1.73 -15.08 0.16
CA PRO A 34 2.85 -15.99 0.41
C PRO A 34 2.83 -16.54 1.84
N GLY A 35 2.78 -17.87 1.97
CA GLY A 35 2.65 -18.58 3.25
C GLY A 35 1.20 -18.75 3.75
N PHE A 36 0.23 -18.06 3.14
CA PHE A 36 -1.20 -18.12 3.46
C PHE A 36 -2.07 -18.17 2.18
N PRO A 37 -1.95 -19.21 1.33
CA PRO A 37 -2.63 -19.27 0.03
C PRO A 37 -4.17 -19.38 0.11
N GLU A 38 -4.68 -19.77 1.29
CA GLU A 38 -6.12 -19.86 1.56
C GLU A 38 -6.73 -18.53 2.01
N ALA A 39 -5.92 -17.60 2.53
CA ALA A 39 -6.38 -16.29 2.96
C ALA A 39 -6.46 -15.38 1.74
N ARG A 40 -7.68 -15.16 1.23
CA ARG A 40 -7.91 -14.42 -0.02
C ARG A 40 -8.64 -13.11 0.17
N HIS A 41 -9.27 -12.89 1.32
CA HIS A 41 -10.04 -11.70 1.57
C HIS A 41 -9.51 -10.98 2.80
N PHE A 42 -9.17 -9.71 2.64
CA PHE A 42 -8.64 -8.91 3.73
C PHE A 42 -9.40 -7.60 3.85
N ALA A 43 -9.61 -7.15 5.08
CA ALA A 43 -10.00 -5.78 5.37
C ALA A 43 -8.76 -4.95 5.71
N LEU A 44 -8.67 -3.73 5.17
CA LEU A 44 -7.64 -2.76 5.53
C LEU A 44 -8.23 -1.76 6.52
N VAL A 45 -7.80 -1.85 7.78
CA VAL A 45 -8.36 -1.05 8.88
C VAL A 45 -7.31 -0.07 9.37
N ALA A 46 -7.59 1.23 9.30
CA ALA A 46 -6.71 2.25 9.87
C ALA A 46 -6.61 2.08 11.40
N LEU A 47 -5.39 2.14 11.92
CA LEU A 47 -5.09 2.05 13.37
C LEU A 47 -4.85 3.41 14.02
N ASP A 48 -4.72 4.45 13.21
CA ASP A 48 -4.51 5.83 13.62
C ASP A 48 -5.27 6.80 12.69
N ASP A 49 -5.59 7.99 13.20
CA ASP A 49 -6.36 9.01 12.48
C ASP A 49 -5.56 9.64 11.33
N ALA A 50 -4.22 9.64 11.40
CA ALA A 50 -3.36 10.18 10.34
C ALA A 50 -3.22 9.25 9.12
N GLY A 51 -3.81 8.04 9.16
CA GLY A 51 -3.75 7.11 8.03
C GLY A 51 -2.33 6.59 7.72
N LEU A 52 -1.47 6.57 8.74
CA LEU A 52 -0.07 6.13 8.60
C LEU A 52 0.13 4.64 8.89
N VAL A 53 -0.78 4.04 9.64
CA VAL A 53 -0.67 2.64 10.07
C VAL A 53 -2.01 1.94 9.88
N TYR A 54 -1.96 0.76 9.28
CA TYR A 54 -3.11 -0.07 9.01
C TYR A 54 -2.91 -1.48 9.55
N ALA A 55 -4.00 -2.13 9.90
CA ALA A 55 -4.08 -3.58 10.04
C ALA A 55 -4.70 -4.16 8.76
N LEU A 56 -3.94 -5.00 8.06
CA LEU A 56 -4.43 -5.87 7.00
C LEU A 56 -4.92 -7.17 7.66
N ARG A 57 -6.24 -7.33 7.82
CA ARG A 57 -6.86 -8.42 8.58
C ARG A 57 -7.55 -9.40 7.65
N SER A 58 -7.27 -10.69 7.78
CA SER A 58 -8.03 -11.70 7.04
C SER A 58 -9.50 -11.69 7.51
N ILE A 59 -10.40 -11.91 6.56
CA ILE A 59 -11.83 -12.10 6.82
C ILE A 59 -12.11 -13.57 7.14
N GLU A 60 -11.32 -14.49 6.56
CA GLU A 60 -11.45 -15.92 6.79
C GLU A 60 -10.85 -16.39 8.14
N ASP A 61 -9.74 -15.79 8.58
CA ASP A 61 -9.03 -16.16 9.81
C ASP A 61 -8.80 -14.95 10.73
N GLU A 62 -9.46 -14.92 11.88
CA GLU A 62 -9.36 -13.79 12.82
C GLU A 62 -7.96 -13.63 13.45
N GLY A 63 -7.14 -14.70 13.45
CA GLY A 63 -5.78 -14.70 13.95
C GLY A 63 -4.77 -14.12 12.96
N LEU A 64 -5.09 -14.13 11.67
CA LEU A 64 -4.23 -13.67 10.60
C LEU A 64 -4.38 -12.16 10.38
N ARG A 65 -3.36 -11.43 10.83
CA ARG A 65 -3.29 -9.97 10.69
C ARG A 65 -1.86 -9.52 10.47
N PHE A 66 -1.69 -8.50 9.64
CA PHE A 66 -0.41 -7.85 9.37
C PHE A 66 -0.51 -6.36 9.64
N LEU A 67 0.59 -5.76 10.11
CA LEU A 67 0.73 -4.31 10.09
C LEU A 67 1.17 -3.87 8.70
N ALA A 68 0.58 -2.79 8.21
CA ALA A 68 0.89 -2.22 6.91
C ALA A 68 0.99 -0.70 7.00
N VAL A 69 1.87 -0.12 6.19
CA VAL A 69 2.07 1.33 6.09
C VAL A 69 2.15 1.77 4.63
N PRO A 70 1.67 2.96 4.26
CA PRO A 70 2.03 3.54 2.98
C PRO A 70 3.53 3.87 2.98
N PRO A 71 4.24 3.73 1.85
CA PRO A 71 5.68 3.97 1.80
C PRO A 71 6.05 5.44 1.98
N ALA A 72 5.32 6.36 1.36
CA ALA A 72 5.72 7.77 1.20
C ALA A 72 6.14 8.50 2.50
N PRO A 73 5.46 8.32 3.66
CA PRO A 73 5.85 9.00 4.90
C PRO A 73 7.16 8.49 5.51
N PHE A 74 7.57 7.25 5.22
CA PHE A 74 8.72 6.59 5.86
C PHE A 74 9.89 6.36 4.88
N PHE A 75 9.58 6.25 3.59
CA PHE A 75 10.51 5.98 2.51
C PHE A 75 10.16 6.88 1.31
N PRO A 76 10.43 8.19 1.38
CA PRO A 76 10.00 9.16 0.36
C PRO A 76 10.60 8.90 -1.02
N ASP A 77 11.78 8.27 -1.08
CA ASP A 77 12.46 7.89 -2.33
C ASP A 77 12.05 6.50 -2.84
N TYR A 78 11.08 5.83 -2.19
CA TYR A 78 10.64 4.50 -2.60
C TYR A 78 9.74 4.57 -3.84
N SER A 79 10.31 4.20 -4.99
CA SER A 79 9.64 4.13 -6.28
C SER A 79 9.87 2.76 -6.92
N PRO A 80 9.12 1.71 -6.52
CA PRO A 80 9.34 0.36 -7.00
C PRO A 80 8.89 0.20 -8.47
N GLU A 81 9.68 -0.54 -9.25
CA GLU A 81 9.27 -0.99 -10.59
C GLU A 81 8.52 -2.32 -10.46
N LEU A 82 7.23 -2.34 -10.84
CA LEU A 82 6.43 -3.56 -10.79
C LEU A 82 6.74 -4.45 -12.01
N PRO A 83 6.88 -5.77 -11.84
CA PRO A 83 7.04 -6.69 -12.96
C PRO A 83 5.76 -6.75 -13.82
N ASP A 84 5.90 -6.92 -15.14
CA ASP A 84 4.79 -6.94 -16.10
C ASP A 84 3.67 -7.94 -15.75
N ASP A 85 4.04 -9.08 -15.18
CA ASP A 85 3.09 -10.12 -14.76
C ASP A 85 2.16 -9.62 -13.64
N ALA A 86 2.70 -8.87 -12.67
CA ALA A 86 1.91 -8.27 -11.60
C ALA A 86 1.01 -7.14 -12.12
N VAL A 87 1.52 -6.32 -13.04
CA VAL A 87 0.74 -5.27 -13.72
C VAL A 87 -0.46 -5.89 -14.45
N THR A 88 -0.23 -7.00 -15.16
CA THR A 88 -1.25 -7.73 -15.90
C THR A 88 -2.25 -8.42 -14.97
N GLU A 89 -1.78 -9.10 -13.92
CA GLU A 89 -2.62 -9.79 -12.93
C GLU A 89 -3.58 -8.83 -12.22
N LEU A 90 -3.06 -7.67 -11.81
CA LEU A 90 -3.83 -6.66 -11.09
C LEU A 90 -4.68 -5.78 -12.03
N GLY A 91 -4.46 -5.87 -13.34
CA GLY A 91 -5.18 -5.07 -14.34
C GLY A 91 -4.87 -3.57 -14.23
N LEU A 92 -3.63 -3.22 -13.91
CA LEU A 92 -3.21 -1.82 -13.77
C LEU A 92 -3.00 -1.19 -15.14
N GLU A 93 -3.65 -0.05 -15.41
CA GLU A 93 -3.53 0.68 -16.67
C GLU A 93 -2.62 1.91 -16.52
N SER A 94 -2.48 2.43 -15.30
CA SER A 94 -1.63 3.58 -14.96
C SER A 94 -1.19 3.52 -13.49
N GLU A 95 -0.19 4.32 -13.13
CA GLU A 95 0.32 4.39 -11.74
C GLU A 95 -0.77 4.79 -10.74
N GLU A 96 -1.72 5.65 -11.17
CA GLU A 96 -2.86 6.11 -10.37
C GLU A 96 -3.82 4.95 -9.98
N ASP A 97 -3.76 3.82 -10.68
CA ASP A 97 -4.54 2.64 -10.34
C ASP A 97 -3.96 1.87 -9.16
N ALA A 98 -2.68 2.07 -8.84
CA ALA A 98 -1.97 1.29 -7.85
C ALA A 98 -1.87 2.03 -6.51
N LEU A 99 -2.35 1.38 -5.45
CA LEU A 99 -2.04 1.73 -4.08
C LEU A 99 -0.98 0.76 -3.57
N VAL A 100 0.07 1.31 -2.95
CA VAL A 100 1.19 0.52 -2.44
C VAL A 100 1.22 0.57 -0.92
N LEU A 101 1.33 -0.59 -0.30
CA LEU A 101 1.50 -0.76 1.13
C LEU A 101 2.69 -1.66 1.42
N LEU A 102 3.41 -1.38 2.51
CA LEU A 102 4.53 -2.18 2.97
C LEU A 102 4.13 -2.93 4.24
N LEU A 103 4.37 -4.24 4.28
CA LEU A 103 4.16 -5.01 5.49
C LEU A 103 5.25 -4.70 6.52
N VAL A 104 4.84 -4.47 7.76
CA VAL A 104 5.71 -4.12 8.88
C VAL A 104 5.81 -5.29 9.84
N THR A 105 7.04 -5.57 10.27
CA THR A 105 7.38 -6.54 11.32
C THR A 105 7.96 -5.80 12.52
N CYS A 106 7.38 -6.01 13.70
CA CYS A 106 7.88 -5.49 14.98
C CYS A 106 8.03 -6.65 15.97
N THR A 107 9.23 -6.89 16.47
CA THR A 107 9.48 -8.01 17.40
C THR A 107 9.27 -7.60 18.85
N THR A 108 9.88 -6.49 19.26
CA THR A 108 9.93 -6.03 20.66
C THR A 108 9.28 -4.66 20.88
N GLY A 109 9.02 -3.92 19.81
CA GLY A 109 8.44 -2.58 19.86
C GLY A 109 8.59 -1.85 18.53
N ILE A 110 8.14 -0.59 18.49
CA ILE A 110 8.24 0.26 17.29
C ILE A 110 9.70 0.60 16.94
N GLU A 111 10.60 0.59 17.92
CA GLU A 111 12.03 0.86 17.75
C GLU A 111 12.78 -0.19 16.89
N ASP A 112 12.27 -1.42 16.82
CA ASP A 112 12.76 -2.51 15.95
C ASP A 112 11.85 -2.70 14.72
N ALA A 113 10.88 -1.81 14.50
CA ALA A 113 9.97 -1.94 13.38
C ALA A 113 10.74 -1.94 12.06
N THR A 114 10.46 -2.93 11.22
CA THR A 114 11.03 -3.03 9.88
C THR A 114 9.94 -3.22 8.85
N ALA A 115 10.08 -2.54 7.71
CA ALA A 115 9.20 -2.70 6.55
C ALA A 115 9.85 -3.59 5.50
N ASN A 116 9.05 -4.39 4.81
CA ASN A 116 9.49 -5.20 3.69
C ASN A 116 9.35 -4.40 2.38
N LEU A 117 10.46 -3.82 1.91
CA LEU A 117 10.52 -3.06 0.66
C LEU A 117 10.59 -3.94 -0.58
N LEU A 118 11.02 -5.20 -0.42
CA LEU A 118 11.19 -6.16 -1.51
C LEU A 118 9.86 -6.77 -1.97
N ALA A 119 8.88 -6.88 -1.08
CA ALA A 119 7.60 -7.52 -1.36
C ALA A 119 6.41 -6.66 -0.89
N PRO A 120 6.17 -5.49 -1.53
CA PRO A 120 5.02 -4.65 -1.26
C PRO A 120 3.70 -5.38 -1.54
N ILE A 121 2.65 -4.94 -0.84
CA ILE A 121 1.27 -5.19 -1.21
C ILE A 121 0.88 -4.11 -2.23
N VAL A 122 0.46 -4.54 -3.41
CA VAL A 122 -0.08 -3.66 -4.44
C VAL A 122 -1.57 -3.92 -4.53
N VAL A 123 -2.36 -2.86 -4.50
CA VAL A 123 -3.83 -2.92 -4.56
C VAL A 123 -4.30 -2.06 -5.73
N HIS A 124 -5.14 -2.60 -6.59
CA HIS A 124 -5.83 -1.78 -7.56
C HIS A 124 -6.92 -0.94 -6.85
N ALA A 125 -6.77 0.38 -6.87
CA ALA A 125 -7.61 1.35 -6.18
C ALA A 125 -9.11 1.25 -6.51
N ARG A 126 -9.47 0.76 -7.70
CA ARG A 126 -10.86 0.72 -8.18
C ARG A 126 -11.51 -0.65 -8.01
N THR A 127 -10.75 -1.72 -8.22
CA THR A 127 -11.26 -3.11 -8.19
C THR A 127 -10.99 -3.83 -6.87
N HIS A 128 -10.11 -3.26 -6.03
CA HIS A 128 -9.62 -3.83 -4.77
C HIS A 128 -8.92 -5.20 -4.94
N GLN A 129 -8.55 -5.56 -6.17
CA GLN A 129 -7.65 -6.68 -6.42
C GLN A 129 -6.28 -6.36 -5.85
N ALA A 130 -5.68 -7.31 -5.15
CA ALA A 130 -4.45 -7.12 -4.43
C ALA A 130 -3.51 -8.31 -4.59
N ALA A 131 -2.21 -8.03 -4.55
CA ALA A 131 -1.17 -9.05 -4.59
C ALA A 131 0.01 -8.62 -3.71
N GLN A 132 0.71 -9.59 -3.12
CA GLN A 132 2.04 -9.35 -2.57
C GLN A 132 3.07 -9.57 -3.68
N VAL A 133 3.61 -8.47 -4.20
CA VAL A 133 4.44 -8.48 -5.41
C VAL A 133 5.90 -8.52 -5.01
N VAL A 134 6.61 -9.60 -5.36
CA VAL A 134 8.06 -9.69 -5.12
C VAL A 134 8.81 -8.97 -6.24
N LEU A 135 9.53 -7.90 -5.90
CA LEU A 135 10.30 -7.06 -6.82
C LEU A 135 11.63 -7.73 -7.20
N SER A 136 11.51 -8.81 -7.97
CA SER A 136 12.64 -9.64 -8.41
C SER A 136 13.67 -8.82 -9.18
N GLY A 137 14.95 -8.95 -8.81
CA GLY A 137 16.04 -8.21 -9.45
C GLY A 137 16.34 -6.84 -8.85
N SER A 138 15.55 -6.38 -7.87
CA SER A 138 15.88 -5.19 -7.07
C SER A 138 16.85 -5.52 -5.94
N ASP A 139 17.59 -4.50 -5.45
CA ASP A 139 18.41 -4.58 -4.23
C ASP A 139 17.63 -4.11 -2.98
N LEU A 140 16.30 -4.06 -3.08
CA LEU A 140 15.45 -3.56 -2.01
C LEU A 140 15.48 -4.52 -0.81
N PRO A 141 15.60 -4.00 0.42
CA PRO A 141 15.74 -4.84 1.59
C PRO A 141 14.40 -5.47 2.01
N LEU A 142 14.47 -6.73 2.47
CA LEU A 142 13.35 -7.41 3.14
C LEU A 142 13.03 -6.79 4.51
N ARG A 143 14.01 -6.14 5.14
CA ARG A 143 13.90 -5.51 6.45
C ARG A 143 14.57 -4.13 6.41
N ALA A 144 13.84 -3.11 5.96
CA ALA A 144 14.26 -1.72 6.11
C ALA A 144 13.81 -1.19 7.47
N PRO A 145 14.66 -0.51 8.25
CA PRO A 145 14.23 0.12 9.49
C PRO A 145 13.13 1.15 9.20
N LEU A 146 12.01 1.04 9.91
CA LEU A 146 10.89 1.96 9.80
C LEU A 146 11.16 3.16 10.71
N GLN A 147 11.90 4.15 10.19
CA GLN A 147 12.20 5.38 10.91
C GLN A 147 11.23 6.48 10.45
N PRO A 148 10.66 7.27 11.38
CA PRO A 148 9.87 8.45 11.04
C PRO A 148 10.73 9.60 10.49
#